data_AF-A0A484Z7M9-F1
#
_entry.id   AF-A0A484Z7M9-F1
#
_cell.length_a   1.000
_cell.length_b   1.000
_cell.length_c   1.000
_cell.angle_alpha   90.00
_cell.angle_beta   90.00
_cell.angle_gamma   90.00
#
_symmetry.space_group_name_H-M   'P 1'
#
loop_
_entity.id
_entity.type
_entity.pdbx_description
1 polymer ?
#
loop_
_entity_poly.entity_id
_entity_poly.type
_entity_poly.pdbx_seq_one_letter_code
_entity_poly.pdbx_strand_id
1 'polypeptide(L)'
;MNILRERSEHADVLIVNGGLGPTGDDLSALAAATAKGEGLVLHEAWLAQMERFFSERGRVMAPSNRKQAEIPASAELVDNPVGTACGFAVKLNRCLMFFTPGRAV
;
A
#
# COMPACT_ATOMS: atom_id res chain seq x y z
N MET A 1 -9.68 -15.34 -11.56
CA MET A 1 -10.73 -14.53 -10.90
C MET A 1 -10.08 -13.80 -9.74
N ASN A 2 -10.16 -12.46 -9.67
CA ASN A 2 -9.48 -11.67 -8.64
C ASN A 2 -10.41 -11.52 -7.42
N ILE A 3 -10.03 -12.11 -6.27
CA ILE A 3 -10.86 -12.14 -5.05
C ILE A 3 -11.26 -10.74 -4.56
N LEU A 4 -10.41 -9.73 -4.74
CA LEU A 4 -10.71 -8.36 -4.34
C LEU A 4 -11.88 -7.80 -5.16
N ARG A 5 -11.90 -8.07 -6.46
CA ARG A 5 -12.99 -7.67 -7.36
C ARG A 5 -14.30 -8.37 -6.98
N GLU A 6 -14.26 -9.69 -6.79
CA GLU A 6 -15.44 -10.47 -6.37
C GLU A 6 -16.01 -9.95 -5.04
N ARG A 7 -15.17 -9.77 -4.02
CA ARG A 7 -15.63 -9.28 -2.71
C ARG A 7 -16.15 -7.84 -2.75
N SER A 8 -15.66 -7.01 -3.67
CA SER A 8 -16.13 -5.63 -3.85
C SER A 8 -17.58 -5.51 -4.32
N GLU A 9 -18.14 -6.57 -4.89
CA GLU A 9 -19.54 -6.61 -5.36
C GLU A 9 -20.51 -6.90 -4.21
N HIS A 10 -20.02 -7.52 -3.12
CA HIS A 10 -20.83 -8.00 -2.00
C HIS A 10 -20.64 -7.20 -0.71
N ALA A 11 -19.54 -6.45 -0.57
CA ALA A 11 -19.22 -5.72 0.65
C ALA A 11 -19.20 -4.20 0.41
N ASP A 12 -19.66 -3.43 1.39
CA ASP A 12 -19.50 -1.97 1.41
C ASP A 12 -18.09 -1.55 1.86
N VAL A 13 -17.45 -2.36 2.71
CA VAL A 13 -16.08 -2.14 3.21
C VAL A 13 -15.30 -3.44 3.18
N LEU A 14 -14.04 -3.37 2.74
CA LEU A 14 -13.09 -4.48 2.79
C LEU A 14 -11.81 -4.01 3.48
N ILE A 15 -11.29 -4.81 4.41
CA ILE A 15 -9.99 -4.54 5.05
C ILE A 15 -9.04 -5.66 4.67
N VAL A 16 -7.91 -5.28 4.08
CA VAL A 16 -6.79 -6.17 3.75
C VAL A 16 -5.63 -5.78 4.66
N ASN A 17 -5.12 -6.75 5.41
CA ASN A 17 -4.02 -6.54 6.33
C ASN A 17 -2.80 -7.36 5.89
N GLY A 18 -1.62 -6.72 5.84
CA GLY A 18 -0.38 -7.33 5.39
C GLY A 18 -0.11 -7.21 3.88
N GLY A 19 1.08 -7.61 3.47
CA GLY A 19 1.50 -7.59 2.07
C GLY A 19 1.91 -6.21 1.52
N LEU A 20 2.31 -5.28 2.40
CA LEU A 20 2.74 -3.91 2.06
C LEU A 20 4.21 -3.63 2.41
N GLY A 21 4.95 -4.65 2.84
CA GLY A 21 6.36 -4.52 3.14
C GLY A 21 7.25 -4.46 1.88
N PRO A 22 8.57 -4.49 2.09
CA PRO A 22 9.55 -4.34 1.02
C PRO A 22 9.89 -5.65 0.30
N THR A 23 9.36 -6.81 0.71
CA THR A 23 9.77 -8.11 0.14
C THR A 23 8.98 -8.44 -1.12
N GLY A 24 9.47 -9.41 -1.91
CA GLY A 24 8.86 -9.77 -3.20
C GLY A 24 7.46 -10.38 -3.07
N ASP A 25 7.16 -10.99 -1.93
CA ASP A 25 5.87 -11.58 -1.55
C ASP A 25 4.86 -10.57 -0.99
N ASP A 26 5.28 -9.33 -0.71
CA ASP A 26 4.38 -8.23 -0.37
C ASP A 26 3.65 -7.71 -1.63
N LEU A 27 2.52 -8.34 -1.97
CA LEU A 27 1.80 -8.11 -3.23
C LEU A 27 0.48 -7.35 -3.11
N SER A 28 0.10 -6.87 -1.92
CA SER A 28 -1.24 -6.31 -1.68
C SER A 28 -1.52 -5.03 -2.48
N ALA A 29 -0.54 -4.12 -2.63
CA ALA A 29 -0.68 -2.92 -3.46
C ALA A 29 -0.90 -3.28 -4.93
N LEU A 30 -0.08 -4.20 -5.46
CA LEU A 30 -0.20 -4.68 -6.84
C LEU A 30 -1.53 -5.40 -7.07
N ALA A 31 -1.98 -6.22 -6.12
CA ALA A 31 -3.26 -6.91 -6.19
C ALA A 31 -4.44 -5.92 -6.25
N ALA A 32 -4.39 -4.84 -5.47
CA ALA A 32 -5.38 -3.77 -5.48
C ALA A 32 -5.41 -3.03 -6.82
N ALA A 33 -4.25 -2.61 -7.33
CA ALA A 33 -4.13 -1.93 -8.62
C ALA A 33 -4.64 -2.83 -9.78
N THR A 34 -4.25 -4.11 -9.77
CA THR A 34 -4.71 -5.12 -10.73
C THR A 34 -6.22 -5.34 -10.63
N ALA A 35 -6.77 -5.40 -9.41
CA ALA A 35 -8.21 -5.56 -9.20
C ALA A 35 -8.99 -4.38 -9.77
N LYS A 36 -8.45 -3.17 -9.65
CA LYS A 36 -9.08 -1.95 -10.16
C LYS A 36 -8.85 -1.73 -11.66
N GLY A 37 -7.80 -2.33 -12.23
CA GLY A 37 -7.42 -2.14 -13.63
C GLY A 37 -6.58 -0.87 -13.85
N GLU A 38 -5.78 -0.49 -12.85
CA GLU A 38 -4.89 0.67 -12.90
C GLU A 38 -3.44 0.30 -12.54
N GLY A 39 -2.53 1.22 -12.76
CA GLY A 39 -1.13 1.08 -12.39
C GLY A 39 -0.83 1.52 -10.96
N LEU A 40 0.35 1.14 -10.48
CA LEU A 40 0.95 1.73 -9.30
C LEU A 40 1.61 3.07 -9.67
N VAL A 41 1.49 4.03 -8.78
CA VAL A 41 2.18 5.32 -8.85
C VAL A 41 3.00 5.51 -7.59
N LEU A 42 4.17 6.12 -7.76
CA LEU A 42 5.01 6.45 -6.64
C LEU A 42 4.49 7.71 -5.93
N HIS A 43 4.26 7.59 -4.64
CA HIS A 43 3.91 8.71 -3.79
C HIS A 43 5.18 9.41 -3.27
N GLU A 44 5.67 10.41 -4.02
CA GLU A 44 6.95 11.09 -3.76
C GLU A 44 7.06 11.65 -2.33
N ALA A 45 5.98 12.21 -1.79
CA ALA A 45 5.99 12.73 -0.42
C ALA A 45 6.15 11.64 0.65
N TRP A 46 5.66 10.42 0.37
CA TRP A 46 5.82 9.27 1.27
C TRP A 46 7.22 8.70 1.14
N LEU A 47 7.74 8.61 -0.08
CA LEU A 47 9.13 8.21 -0.32
C LEU A 47 10.10 9.11 0.48
N ALA A 48 9.90 10.43 0.42
CA ALA A 48 10.70 11.38 1.21
C ALA A 48 10.55 11.17 2.73
N GLN A 49 9.36 10.78 3.21
CA GLN A 49 9.14 10.43 4.62
C GLN A 49 9.88 9.16 5.02
N MET A 50 9.90 8.15 4.14
CA MET A 50 10.66 6.92 4.35
C MET A 50 12.17 7.20 4.38
N GLU A 51 12.69 8.02 3.47
CA GLU A 51 14.10 8.42 3.47
C GLU A 51 14.50 9.11 4.78
N ARG A 52 13.66 10.02 5.29
CA ARG A 52 13.83 10.62 6.62
C ARG A 52 13.82 9.58 7.73
N PHE A 53 12.85 8.65 7.72
CA PHE A 53 12.73 7.59 8.72
C PHE A 53 14.02 6.76 8.83
N PHE A 54 14.66 6.41 7.71
CA PHE A 54 15.93 5.69 7.69
C PHE A 54 17.10 6.58 8.13
N SER A 55 17.17 7.82 7.64
CA SER A 55 18.23 8.77 7.96
C SER A 55 18.31 9.09 9.44
N GLU A 56 17.16 9.34 10.10
CA GLU A 56 17.06 9.59 11.55
C GLU A 56 17.57 8.40 12.39
N ARG A 57 17.59 7.20 11.81
CA ARG A 57 18.10 5.97 12.44
C ARG A 57 19.54 5.65 12.05
N GLY A 58 20.23 6.57 11.36
CA GLY A 58 21.60 6.37 10.90
C GLY A 58 21.74 5.31 9.81
N ARG A 59 20.68 5.05 9.04
CA ARG A 59 20.62 4.01 8.01
C ARG A 59 20.34 4.64 6.64
N VAL A 60 20.83 3.99 5.59
CA VAL A 60 20.42 4.27 4.20
C VAL A 60 19.24 3.38 3.85
N MET A 61 18.21 3.95 3.23
CA MET A 61 17.06 3.20 2.75
C MET A 61 17.46 2.23 1.64
N ALA A 62 17.07 0.96 1.73
CA ALA A 62 17.37 0.00 0.68
C ALA A 62 16.47 0.26 -0.54
N PRO A 63 16.91 0.00 -1.79
CA PRO A 63 16.09 0.19 -2.97
C PRO A 63 14.76 -0.59 -2.93
N SER A 64 14.74 -1.76 -2.27
CA SER A 64 13.54 -2.56 -2.09
C SER A 64 12.47 -1.87 -1.25
N ASN A 65 12.81 -0.90 -0.40
CA ASN A 65 11.82 -0.13 0.36
C ASN A 65 10.99 0.80 -0.53
N ARG A 66 11.50 1.22 -1.69
CA ARG A 66 10.80 2.16 -2.59
C ARG A 66 9.37 1.70 -2.95
N LYS A 67 9.16 0.39 -3.13
CA LYS A 67 7.84 -0.17 -3.44
C LYS A 67 6.78 0.10 -2.38
N GLN A 68 7.18 0.37 -1.14
CA GLN A 68 6.26 0.67 -0.03
C GLN A 68 5.64 2.08 -0.16
N ALA A 69 6.13 2.89 -1.10
CA ALA A 69 5.54 4.16 -1.52
C ALA A 69 4.80 4.05 -2.87
N GLU A 70 4.74 2.86 -3.48
CA GLU A 70 4.02 2.63 -4.74
C GLU A 70 2.61 2.12 -4.44
N ILE A 71 1.61 2.97 -4.68
CA ILE A 71 0.19 2.69 -4.38
C ILE A 71 -0.66 2.80 -5.66
N PRO A 72 -1.87 2.22 -5.71
CA PRO A 72 -2.74 2.37 -6.88
C PRO A 72 -2.97 3.85 -7.23
N ALA A 73 -3.00 4.18 -8.53
CA ALA A 73 -3.07 5.56 -9.02
C ALA A 73 -4.22 6.41 -8.42
N SER A 74 -5.34 5.77 -8.09
CA SER A 74 -6.52 6.42 -7.54
C SER A 74 -6.64 6.33 -6.01
N ALA A 75 -5.64 5.73 -5.35
CA ALA A 75 -5.68 5.48 -3.92
C ALA A 75 -5.43 6.76 -3.11
N GLU A 76 -6.09 6.83 -1.97
CA GLU A 76 -5.78 7.81 -0.93
C GLU A 76 -4.79 7.20 0.06
N LEU A 77 -3.68 7.89 0.32
CA LEU A 77 -2.67 7.42 1.26
C LEU A 77 -3.20 7.46 2.70
N VAL A 78 -2.90 6.42 3.46
CA VAL A 78 -3.14 6.36 4.91
C VAL A 78 -1.78 6.37 5.61
N ASP A 79 -1.55 7.41 6.41
CA ASP A 79 -0.28 7.61 7.13
C ASP A 79 0.02 6.44 8.07
N ASN A 80 1.31 6.14 8.23
CA ASN A 80 1.84 5.16 9.18
C ASN A 80 3.00 5.77 9.98
N PRO A 81 2.72 6.36 11.16
CA PRO A 81 3.75 7.03 11.95
C PRO A 81 4.75 6.08 12.63
N VAL A 82 4.50 4.76 12.64
CA VAL A 82 5.29 3.79 13.39
C VAL A 82 6.13 2.86 12.51
N GLY A 83 6.09 3.01 11.19
CA GLY A 83 6.84 2.17 10.26
C GLY A 83 6.97 2.78 8.86
N THR A 84 7.55 1.99 7.94
CA THR A 84 7.90 2.46 6.59
C THR A 84 6.81 2.21 5.54
N ALA A 85 5.98 1.18 5.72
CA ALA A 85 4.88 0.87 4.81
C ALA A 85 3.71 1.84 5.00
N CYS A 86 3.35 2.62 3.99
CA CYS A 86 2.08 3.35 4.03
C CYS A 86 0.90 2.37 3.98
N GLY A 87 -0.21 2.75 4.61
CA GLY A 87 -1.50 2.20 4.24
C GLY A 87 -2.07 2.97 3.06
N PHE A 88 -3.16 2.47 2.48
CA PHE A 88 -3.93 3.23 1.51
C PHE A 88 -5.39 2.76 1.47
N ALA A 89 -6.26 3.63 0.96
CA ALA A 89 -7.65 3.33 0.68
C ALA A 89 -7.92 3.42 -0.82
N VAL A 90 -8.69 2.49 -1.36
CA VAL A 90 -9.14 2.52 -2.76
C VAL A 90 -10.61 2.12 -2.85
N LYS A 91 -11.36 2.84 -3.66
CA LYS A 91 -12.75 2.48 -3.97
C LYS A 91 -12.80 1.60 -5.21
N LEU A 92 -13.46 0.45 -5.12
CA LEU A 92 -13.78 -0.43 -6.25
C LEU A 92 -15.26 -0.81 -6.17
N ASN A 93 -16.01 -0.57 -7.25
CA ASN A 93 -17.48 -0.64 -7.22
C ASN A 93 -18.05 0.26 -6.11
N ARG A 94 -18.93 -0.27 -5.25
CA ARG A 94 -19.44 0.41 -4.05
C ARG A 94 -18.56 0.21 -2.80
N CYS A 95 -17.58 -0.69 -2.88
CA CYS A 95 -16.75 -1.10 -1.76
C CYS A 95 -15.59 -0.12 -1.53
N LEU A 96 -15.45 0.37 -0.30
CA LEU A 96 -14.26 1.08 0.15
C LEU A 96 -13.27 0.07 0.75
N MET A 97 -12.11 -0.06 0.12
CA MET A 97 -11.09 -1.01 0.55
C MET A 97 -9.96 -0.31 1.27
N PHE A 98 -9.60 -0.80 2.45
CA PHE A 98 -8.44 -0.34 3.22
C PHE A 98 -7.35 -1.40 3.19
N PHE A 99 -6.14 -0.97 2.84
CA PHE A 99 -4.94 -1.79 2.86
C PHE A 99 -4.04 -1.28 3.98
N THR A 100 -3.79 -2.15 4.96
CA THR A 100 -3.10 -1.80 6.20
C THR A 100 -1.84 -2.65 6.37
N PRO A 101 -0.73 -2.10 6.88
CA PRO A 101 0.46 -2.88 7.19
C PRO A 101 0.16 -3.96 8.23
N GLY A 102 0.73 -5.17 8.05
CA GLY A 102 0.53 -6.29 8.98
C GLY A 102 1.44 -6.23 10.20
N ARG A 103 2.70 -5.84 10.00
CA ARG A 103 3.68 -5.56 11.06
C ARG A 103 4.39 -4.25 10.72
N ALA A 104 4.54 -3.36 11.71
CA ALA A 104 5.40 -2.20 11.56
C ALA A 104 6.85 -2.67 11.36
N VAL A 105 7.44 -2.33 10.21
CA VAL A 105 8.85 -2.53 9.84
C VAL A 105 9.51 -1.19 9.58
#